data_AF-A0A3M1M010-F1
#
_entry.id   AF-A0A3M1M010-F1
#
_cell.length_a   1.000
_cell.length_b   1.000
_cell.length_c   1.000
_cell.angle_alpha   90.00
_cell.angle_beta   90.00
_cell.angle_gamma   90.00
#
_symmetry.space_group_name_H-M   'P 1'
#
loop_
_entity.id
_entity.type
_entity.pdbx_description
1 polymer ?
#
loop_
_entity_poly.entity_id
_entity_poly.type
_entity_poly.pdbx_seq_one_letter_code
_entity_poly.pdbx_strand_id
1 'polypeptide(L)'
;PIGGKLARLDIEAARRAIAERIGAPLGLAPEDAAEAILKVANARMAGAIRLVSIERGHDPAKFAAMPFGGGGALHTGALIREVGLGSAIVPRYPGVTSALGCVVADMRLDRVQTVNRLLGELDPGALGREMQAVAETLAAELDRAGVDFVGKDRLFEFDMLYLGQTHTVRVPVEIGAGGLSAAAIREAFEAAYREAYGRLLEGIPMRVMNYRVAAIGRRPAFDMGLLAPRDGRPAADCRTATRQVYCNGQWLEAGVYDRLALAAGERIDGPALMEQPDATCFVDPGLSARVDRFGNLIIERSQG
;
A
#
# COMPACT_ATOMS: atom_id res chain seq x y z
N PRO A 1 11.16 9.70 -23.50
CA PRO A 1 10.73 10.60 -22.40
C PRO A 1 11.12 9.97 -21.06
N ILE A 2 10.65 8.75 -20.78
CA ILE A 2 11.25 7.85 -19.80
C ILE A 2 12.14 6.83 -20.54
N GLY A 3 13.36 6.60 -20.07
CA GLY A 3 14.37 5.71 -20.68
C GLY A 3 15.15 6.31 -21.87
N GLY A 4 15.09 7.63 -22.09
CA GLY A 4 15.91 8.33 -23.09
C GLY A 4 15.56 8.12 -24.57
N LYS A 5 14.60 7.24 -24.90
CA LYS A 5 14.31 6.85 -26.30
C LYS A 5 13.53 7.88 -27.13
N LEU A 6 12.90 8.88 -26.52
CA LEU A 6 12.17 9.95 -27.21
C LEU A 6 12.42 11.29 -26.51
N ALA A 7 12.47 12.39 -27.26
CA ALA A 7 12.62 13.73 -26.70
C ALA A 7 11.36 14.20 -25.94
N ARG A 8 10.16 13.88 -26.44
CA ARG A 8 8.85 14.19 -25.80
C ARG A 8 7.76 13.22 -26.24
N LEU A 9 6.65 13.19 -25.51
CA LEU A 9 5.41 12.53 -25.93
C LEU A 9 4.67 13.41 -26.96
N ASP A 10 3.92 12.78 -27.86
CA ASP A 10 3.11 13.47 -28.88
C ASP A 10 1.70 13.76 -28.34
N ILE A 11 1.49 14.99 -27.88
CA ILE A 11 0.22 15.45 -27.30
C ILE A 11 -0.88 15.52 -28.37
N GLU A 12 -0.55 15.91 -29.60
CA GLU A 12 -1.54 16.04 -30.67
C GLU A 12 -2.06 14.66 -31.12
N ALA A 13 -1.17 13.66 -31.17
CA ALA A 13 -1.59 12.29 -31.42
C ALA A 13 -2.53 11.76 -30.33
N ALA A 14 -2.23 12.03 -29.05
CA ALA A 14 -3.09 11.65 -27.93
C ALA A 14 -4.45 12.37 -28.00
N ARG A 15 -4.44 13.68 -28.28
CA ARG A 15 -5.64 14.51 -28.42
C ARG A 15 -6.54 13.99 -29.54
N ARG A 16 -5.99 13.72 -30.73
CA ARG A 16 -6.75 13.14 -31.85
C ARG A 16 -7.35 11.78 -31.49
N ALA A 17 -6.56 10.90 -30.88
CA ALA A 17 -7.05 9.58 -30.49
C ALA A 17 -8.23 9.66 -29.50
N ILE A 18 -8.15 10.54 -28.49
CA ILE A 18 -9.26 10.76 -27.54
C ILE A 18 -10.48 11.36 -28.25
N ALA A 19 -10.27 12.36 -29.10
CA ALA A 19 -11.33 13.01 -29.86
C ALA A 19 -12.10 12.01 -30.74
N GLU A 20 -11.39 11.18 -31.50
CA GLU A 20 -12.01 10.25 -32.46
C GLU A 20 -12.65 9.04 -31.78
N ARG A 21 -12.01 8.49 -30.74
CA ARG A 21 -12.42 7.22 -30.13
C ARG A 21 -13.43 7.38 -29.00
N ILE A 22 -13.45 8.53 -28.34
CA ILE A 22 -14.29 8.80 -27.15
C ILE A 22 -15.12 10.06 -27.34
N GLY A 23 -14.50 11.18 -27.77
CA GLY A 23 -15.18 12.46 -27.94
C GLY A 23 -16.34 12.41 -28.95
N ALA A 24 -16.06 12.04 -30.20
CA ALA A 24 -17.04 12.02 -31.27
C ALA A 24 -18.23 11.07 -31.01
N PRO A 25 -18.04 9.82 -30.53
CA PRO A 25 -19.16 8.94 -30.17
C PRO A 25 -20.06 9.48 -29.04
N LEU A 26 -19.51 10.30 -28.14
CA LEU A 26 -20.22 10.83 -26.97
C LEU A 26 -20.67 12.30 -27.13
N GLY A 27 -20.33 12.95 -28.24
CA GLY A 27 -20.60 14.38 -28.44
C GLY A 27 -19.81 15.30 -27.51
N LEU A 28 -18.61 14.90 -27.09
CA LEU A 28 -17.75 15.65 -26.17
C LEU A 28 -16.55 16.28 -26.90
N ALA A 29 -16.10 17.44 -26.42
CA ALA A 29 -14.81 17.99 -26.84
C ALA A 29 -13.66 17.08 -26.35
N PRO A 30 -12.48 17.13 -26.99
CA PRO A 30 -11.36 16.25 -26.64
C PRO A 30 -10.94 16.34 -25.16
N GLU A 31 -10.92 17.55 -24.60
CA GLU A 31 -10.58 17.82 -23.20
C GLU A 31 -11.62 17.28 -22.22
N ASP A 32 -12.91 17.51 -22.50
CA ASP A 32 -14.01 16.98 -21.71
C ASP A 32 -14.00 15.44 -21.72
N ALA A 33 -13.72 14.84 -22.89
CA ALA A 33 -13.56 13.40 -23.02
C ALA A 33 -12.36 12.88 -22.21
N ALA A 34 -11.22 13.58 -22.24
CA ALA A 34 -10.04 13.23 -21.45
C ALA A 34 -10.33 13.32 -19.93
N GLU A 35 -11.01 14.38 -19.49
CA GLU A 35 -11.43 14.53 -18.10
C GLU A 35 -12.42 13.44 -17.68
N ALA A 36 -13.37 13.08 -18.55
CA ALA A 36 -14.31 11.98 -18.30
C ALA A 36 -13.60 10.63 -18.12
N ILE A 37 -12.56 10.35 -18.92
CA ILE A 37 -11.71 9.16 -18.75
C ILE A 37 -11.07 9.16 -17.35
N LEU A 38 -10.50 10.28 -16.92
CA LEU A 38 -9.90 10.41 -15.59
C LEU A 38 -10.95 10.24 -14.48
N LYS A 39 -12.13 10.84 -14.61
CA LYS A 39 -13.25 10.67 -13.67
C LYS A 39 -13.65 9.21 -13.51
N VAL A 40 -13.76 8.45 -14.61
CA VAL A 40 -14.08 7.01 -14.56
C VAL A 40 -12.97 6.20 -13.90
N ALA A 41 -11.71 6.49 -14.21
CA ALA A 41 -10.57 5.82 -13.58
C ALA A 41 -10.52 6.07 -12.07
N ASN A 42 -10.70 7.33 -11.66
CA ASN A 42 -10.72 7.75 -10.26
C ASN A 42 -11.87 7.09 -9.50
N ALA A 43 -13.09 7.07 -10.07
CA ALA A 43 -14.25 6.45 -9.45
C ALA A 43 -14.04 4.94 -9.23
N ARG A 44 -13.38 4.24 -10.15
CA ARG A 44 -13.02 2.82 -9.97
C ARG A 44 -12.03 2.61 -8.84
N MET A 45 -10.98 3.44 -8.77
CA MET A 45 -10.00 3.37 -7.67
C MET A 45 -10.64 3.71 -6.33
N ALA A 46 -11.46 4.75 -6.26
CA ALA A 46 -12.20 5.13 -5.06
C ALA A 46 -13.15 4.01 -4.60
N GLY A 47 -13.86 3.36 -5.52
CA GLY A 47 -14.71 2.21 -5.21
C GLY A 47 -13.93 1.05 -4.56
N ALA A 48 -12.76 0.70 -5.11
CA ALA A 48 -11.90 -0.33 -4.53
C ALA A 48 -11.41 0.04 -3.11
N ILE A 49 -11.08 1.31 -2.86
CA ILE A 49 -10.67 1.77 -1.53
C ILE A 49 -11.84 1.71 -0.54
N ARG A 50 -13.06 2.09 -0.94
CA ARG A 50 -14.25 2.05 -0.06
C ARG A 50 -14.59 0.62 0.39
N LEU A 51 -14.45 -0.36 -0.51
CA LEU A 51 -14.66 -1.79 -0.22
C LEU A 51 -13.72 -2.31 0.90
N VAL A 52 -12.47 -1.84 0.93
CA VAL A 52 -11.49 -2.27 1.93
C VAL A 52 -11.43 -1.35 3.16
N SER A 53 -12.22 -0.28 3.20
CA SER A 53 -12.27 0.70 4.30
C SER A 53 -13.67 0.84 4.90
N ILE A 54 -14.55 1.62 4.26
CA ILE A 54 -15.91 1.93 4.74
C ILE A 54 -16.72 0.65 4.97
N GLU A 55 -16.66 -0.29 4.03
CA GLU A 55 -17.42 -1.55 4.13
C GLU A 55 -16.90 -2.48 5.23
N ARG A 56 -15.69 -2.21 5.76
CA ARG A 56 -15.14 -2.84 6.96
C ARG A 56 -15.35 -2.02 8.24
N GLY A 57 -16.13 -0.95 8.17
CA GLY A 57 -16.46 -0.08 9.31
C GLY A 57 -15.41 0.98 9.63
N HIS A 58 -14.42 1.21 8.75
CA HIS A 58 -13.40 2.23 8.95
C HIS A 58 -13.87 3.61 8.43
N ASP A 59 -13.60 4.66 9.20
CA ASP A 59 -13.82 6.06 8.81
C ASP A 59 -12.65 6.58 7.94
N PRO A 60 -12.85 6.83 6.63
CA PRO A 60 -11.77 7.23 5.72
C PRO A 60 -11.08 8.54 6.09
N ALA A 61 -11.77 9.44 6.80
CA ALA A 61 -11.19 10.74 7.19
C ALA A 61 -9.99 10.58 8.13
N LYS A 62 -9.88 9.43 8.81
CA LYS A 62 -8.77 9.09 9.71
C LYS A 62 -7.57 8.49 8.99
N PHE A 63 -7.64 8.31 7.67
CA PHE A 63 -6.58 7.69 6.88
C PHE A 63 -5.98 8.68 5.88
N ALA A 64 -4.70 8.45 5.60
CA ALA A 64 -4.00 9.07 4.49
C ALA A 64 -3.83 8.06 3.36
N ALA A 65 -4.06 8.45 2.11
CA ALA A 65 -3.62 7.64 0.98
C ALA A 65 -2.09 7.69 0.86
N MET A 66 -1.44 6.58 0.53
CA MET A 66 -0.02 6.56 0.16
C MET A 66 0.10 6.19 -1.31
N PRO A 67 -0.14 7.13 -2.25
CA PRO A 67 -0.04 6.83 -3.67
C PRO A 67 1.43 6.66 -4.07
N PHE A 68 1.74 5.50 -4.64
CA PHE A 68 3.05 5.18 -5.21
C PHE A 68 2.89 4.61 -6.63
N GLY A 69 4.01 4.27 -7.26
CA GLY A 69 4.10 4.00 -8.69
C GLY A 69 4.15 5.29 -9.52
N GLY A 70 4.61 5.19 -10.76
CA GLY A 70 4.87 6.38 -11.59
C GLY A 70 3.64 7.23 -11.90
N GLY A 71 2.44 6.63 -11.89
CA GLY A 71 1.16 7.31 -12.16
C GLY A 71 0.25 7.50 -10.95
N GLY A 72 0.54 6.88 -9.80
CA GLY A 72 -0.38 6.89 -8.66
C GLY A 72 -0.62 8.30 -8.11
N ALA A 73 0.45 9.11 -8.05
CA ALA A 73 0.41 10.45 -7.48
C ALA A 73 -0.38 11.47 -8.32
N LEU A 74 -0.73 11.15 -9.57
CA LEU A 74 -1.59 11.98 -10.43
C LEU A 74 -3.06 11.95 -9.98
N HIS A 75 -3.47 10.90 -9.27
CA HIS A 75 -4.86 10.68 -8.85
C HIS A 75 -5.12 11.14 -7.41
N THR A 76 -4.10 11.69 -6.74
CA THR A 76 -4.12 11.98 -5.30
C THR A 76 -5.29 12.86 -4.89
N GLY A 77 -5.50 14.00 -5.56
CA GLY A 77 -6.57 14.92 -5.19
C GLY A 77 -7.96 14.35 -5.43
N ALA A 78 -8.13 13.55 -6.49
CA ALA A 78 -9.37 12.83 -6.73
C ALA A 78 -9.65 11.80 -5.63
N LEU A 79 -8.65 11.03 -5.18
CA LEU A 79 -8.83 10.08 -4.09
C LEU A 79 -9.18 10.76 -2.77
N ILE A 80 -8.52 11.88 -2.43
CA ILE A 80 -8.85 12.68 -1.24
C ILE A 80 -10.31 13.15 -1.28
N ARG A 81 -10.77 13.63 -2.43
CA ARG A 81 -12.13 14.16 -2.62
C ARG A 81 -13.18 13.05 -2.64
N GLU A 82 -12.98 12.02 -3.47
CA GLU A 82 -13.99 10.99 -3.71
C GLU A 82 -14.10 10.02 -2.54
N VAL A 83 -12.98 9.55 -1.98
CA VAL A 83 -13.03 8.63 -0.84
C VAL A 83 -13.32 9.36 0.48
N GLY A 84 -13.01 10.66 0.55
CA GLY A 84 -13.12 11.44 1.79
C GLY A 84 -11.93 11.25 2.72
N LEU A 85 -10.74 11.00 2.15
CA LEU A 85 -9.52 10.85 2.94
C LEU A 85 -9.12 12.16 3.59
N GLY A 86 -8.44 12.07 4.74
CA GLY A 86 -7.91 13.23 5.45
C GLY A 86 -6.77 13.90 4.68
N SER A 87 -5.87 13.08 4.12
CA SER A 87 -4.68 13.54 3.42
C SER A 87 -4.13 12.47 2.47
N ALA A 88 -3.01 12.78 1.82
CA ALA A 88 -2.16 11.80 1.17
C ALA A 88 -0.68 12.03 1.47
N ILE A 89 0.09 10.95 1.48
CA ILE A 89 1.54 10.92 1.70
C ILE A 89 2.17 10.34 0.43
N VAL A 90 2.63 11.19 -0.48
CA VAL A 90 3.35 10.77 -1.67
C VAL A 90 4.83 10.53 -1.28
N PRO A 91 5.35 9.29 -1.34
CA PRO A 91 6.73 9.00 -1.00
C PRO A 91 7.71 9.82 -1.83
N ARG A 92 8.88 10.21 -1.32
CA ARG A 92 9.89 10.99 -2.06
C ARG A 92 10.20 10.41 -3.45
N TYR A 93 10.27 9.08 -3.55
CA TYR A 93 10.50 8.34 -4.79
C TYR A 93 9.32 7.38 -5.06
N PRO A 94 8.16 7.90 -5.48
CA PRO A 94 6.95 7.10 -5.58
C PRO A 94 7.08 6.04 -6.70
N GLY A 95 7.80 6.32 -7.79
CA GLY A 95 7.96 5.41 -8.91
C GLY A 95 8.76 4.14 -8.57
N VAL A 96 9.57 4.16 -7.50
CA VAL A 96 10.43 3.04 -7.08
C VAL A 96 10.14 2.56 -5.65
N THR A 97 9.02 2.99 -5.04
CA THR A 97 8.68 2.63 -3.65
C THR A 97 8.58 1.11 -3.42
N SER A 98 8.09 0.33 -4.40
CA SER A 98 8.06 -1.13 -4.28
C SER A 98 9.45 -1.76 -4.19
N ALA A 99 10.42 -1.21 -4.93
CA ALA A 99 11.81 -1.68 -4.87
C ALA A 99 12.46 -1.33 -3.52
N LEU A 100 12.17 -0.15 -2.98
CA LEU A 100 12.60 0.22 -1.63
C LEU A 100 12.03 -0.77 -0.58
N GLY A 101 10.77 -1.16 -0.72
CA GLY A 101 10.13 -2.18 0.12
C GLY A 101 10.93 -3.49 0.18
N CYS A 102 11.44 -3.97 -0.95
CA CYS A 102 12.28 -5.17 -1.01
C CYS A 102 13.62 -5.03 -0.27
N VAL A 103 14.16 -3.81 -0.18
CA VAL A 103 15.43 -3.54 0.49
C VAL A 103 15.25 -3.45 2.01
N VAL A 104 14.15 -2.85 2.47
CA VAL A 104 13.90 -2.59 3.89
C VAL A 104 13.14 -3.72 4.59
N ALA A 105 12.46 -4.59 3.84
CA ALA A 105 11.69 -5.69 4.42
C ALA A 105 12.59 -6.76 5.04
N ASP A 106 12.18 -7.26 6.20
CA ASP A 106 12.80 -8.42 6.83
C ASP A 106 12.72 -9.65 5.92
N MET A 107 13.74 -10.50 5.99
CA MET A 107 13.74 -11.73 5.20
C MET A 107 12.84 -12.76 5.89
N ARG A 108 11.80 -13.20 5.20
CA ARG A 108 10.83 -14.15 5.73
C ARG A 108 10.80 -15.41 4.87
N LEU A 109 10.91 -16.57 5.52
CA LEU A 109 10.69 -17.88 4.91
C LEU A 109 9.47 -18.52 5.55
N ASP A 110 8.53 -18.98 4.73
CA ASP A 110 7.28 -19.60 5.17
C ASP A 110 7.21 -21.06 4.71
N ARG A 111 6.75 -21.94 5.60
CA ARG A 111 6.32 -23.30 5.28
C ARG A 111 4.86 -23.47 5.64
N VAL A 112 4.08 -23.97 4.69
CA VAL A 112 2.67 -24.32 4.87
C VAL A 112 2.51 -25.82 4.64
N GLN A 113 1.76 -26.49 5.51
CA GLN A 113 1.51 -27.92 5.42
C GLN A 113 0.05 -28.21 5.76
N THR A 114 -0.60 -29.03 4.93
CA THR A 114 -1.98 -29.47 5.16
C THR A 114 -2.04 -30.49 6.29
N VAL A 115 -3.00 -30.28 7.20
CA VAL A 115 -3.34 -31.18 8.30
C VAL A 115 -4.71 -31.79 8.04
N ASN A 116 -5.72 -30.95 7.78
CA ASN A 116 -7.12 -31.30 7.50
C ASN A 116 -7.72 -32.32 8.47
N ARG A 117 -7.70 -32.02 9.77
CA ARG A 117 -8.26 -32.88 10.84
C ARG A 117 -9.08 -32.07 11.83
N LEU A 118 -10.04 -32.73 12.51
CA LEU A 118 -10.75 -32.10 13.62
C LEU A 118 -9.80 -31.86 14.80
N LEU A 119 -9.99 -30.77 15.53
CA LEU A 119 -9.14 -30.44 16.68
C LEU A 119 -9.11 -31.56 17.73
N GLY A 120 -10.23 -32.28 17.91
CA GLY A 120 -10.31 -33.42 18.83
C GLY A 120 -9.58 -34.69 18.37
N GLU A 121 -9.16 -34.76 17.10
CA GLU A 121 -8.43 -35.90 16.51
C GLU A 121 -6.92 -35.65 16.42
N LEU A 122 -6.47 -34.45 16.81
CA LEU A 122 -5.06 -34.07 16.77
C LEU A 122 -4.31 -34.58 17.99
N ASP A 123 -3.02 -34.86 17.80
CA ASP A 123 -2.02 -34.82 18.86
C ASP A 123 -1.34 -33.44 18.80
N PRO A 124 -1.76 -32.46 19.64
CA PRO A 124 -1.21 -31.12 19.62
C PRO A 124 0.28 -31.09 19.99
N GLY A 125 0.73 -32.01 20.86
CA GLY A 125 2.12 -32.09 21.28
C GLY A 125 3.02 -32.55 20.13
N ALA A 126 2.61 -33.57 19.38
CA ALA A 126 3.32 -34.00 18.17
C ALA A 126 3.35 -32.90 17.11
N LEU A 127 2.23 -32.25 16.86
CA LEU A 127 2.12 -31.17 15.87
C LEU A 127 3.01 -29.96 16.26
N GLY A 128 3.03 -29.59 17.53
CA GLY A 128 3.90 -28.53 18.04
C GLY A 128 5.39 -28.84 17.85
N ARG A 129 5.82 -30.10 18.10
CA ARG A 129 7.21 -30.53 17.85
C ARG A 129 7.56 -30.50 16.36
N GLU A 130 6.65 -30.93 15.49
CA GLU A 130 6.84 -30.85 14.04
C GLU A 130 7.02 -29.39 13.59
N MET A 131 6.15 -28.49 14.05
CA MET A 131 6.23 -27.07 13.72
C MET A 131 7.55 -26.45 14.20
N GLN A 132 8.01 -26.79 15.41
CA GLN A 132 9.32 -26.34 15.92
C GLN A 132 10.49 -26.83 15.05
N ALA A 133 10.49 -28.10 14.64
CA ALA A 133 11.52 -28.65 13.76
C ALA A 133 11.54 -27.97 12.37
N VAL A 134 10.36 -27.64 11.84
CA VAL A 134 10.23 -26.82 10.63
C VAL A 134 10.82 -25.43 10.85
N ALA A 135 10.52 -24.77 11.97
CA ALA A 135 11.06 -23.44 12.27
C ALA A 135 12.59 -23.44 12.38
N GLU A 136 13.18 -24.48 12.95
CA GLU A 136 14.64 -24.66 13.02
C GLU A 136 15.26 -24.83 11.63
N THR A 137 14.62 -25.61 10.76
CA THR A 137 15.05 -25.80 9.36
C THR A 137 15.05 -24.47 8.61
N LEU A 138 13.95 -23.71 8.71
CA LEU A 138 13.85 -22.38 8.09
C LEU A 138 14.86 -21.38 8.67
N ALA A 139 15.12 -21.42 9.98
CA ALA A 139 16.11 -20.55 10.61
C ALA A 139 17.54 -20.86 10.13
N ALA A 140 17.88 -22.13 9.87
CA ALA A 140 19.15 -22.54 9.30
C ALA A 140 19.26 -22.24 7.78
N GLU A 141 18.13 -22.16 7.06
CA GLU A 141 18.10 -21.62 5.70
C GLU A 141 18.39 -20.11 5.68
N LEU A 142 17.84 -19.35 6.62
CA LEU A 142 18.17 -17.92 6.77
C LEU A 142 19.67 -17.71 6.99
N ASP A 143 20.32 -18.52 7.82
CA ASP A 143 21.79 -18.41 8.05
C ASP A 143 22.62 -18.57 6.77
N ARG A 144 22.12 -19.34 5.80
CA ARG A 144 22.80 -19.59 4.53
C ARG A 144 22.51 -18.53 3.48
N ALA A 145 21.63 -17.56 3.76
CA ALA A 145 21.23 -16.53 2.82
C ALA A 145 22.30 -15.45 2.57
N GLY A 146 23.36 -15.40 3.38
CA GLY A 146 24.44 -14.41 3.24
C GLY A 146 24.00 -12.99 3.56
N VAL A 147 23.05 -12.83 4.48
CA VAL A 147 22.50 -11.54 4.93
C VAL A 147 22.76 -11.38 6.43
N ASP A 148 23.23 -10.19 6.83
CA ASP A 148 23.39 -9.86 8.24
C ASP A 148 22.03 -9.59 8.89
N PHE A 149 21.72 -10.37 9.93
CA PHE A 149 20.52 -10.20 10.74
C PHE A 149 20.88 -9.73 12.15
N VAL A 150 20.06 -8.83 12.70
CA VAL A 150 20.18 -8.37 14.11
C VAL A 150 19.34 -9.22 15.07
N GLY A 151 18.48 -10.09 14.54
CA GLY A 151 17.64 -10.98 15.30
C GLY A 151 16.87 -11.95 14.40
N LYS A 152 16.26 -12.97 15.01
CA LYS A 152 15.37 -13.89 14.31
C LYS A 152 14.12 -14.16 15.13
N ASP A 153 12.98 -14.07 14.48
CA ASP A 153 11.69 -14.43 15.07
C ASP A 153 11.14 -15.71 14.43
N ARG A 154 10.26 -16.38 15.17
CA ARG A 154 9.48 -17.52 14.70
C ARG A 154 8.02 -17.20 14.88
N LEU A 155 7.21 -17.52 13.89
CA LEU A 155 5.75 -17.41 13.97
C LEU A 155 5.13 -18.77 13.66
N PHE A 156 4.12 -19.13 14.46
CA PHE A 156 3.37 -20.37 14.35
C PHE A 156 1.89 -20.02 14.22
N GLU A 157 1.25 -20.50 13.16
CA GLU A 157 -0.15 -20.21 12.90
C GLU A 157 -0.87 -21.45 12.38
N PHE A 158 -2.18 -21.51 12.58
CA PHE A 158 -3.07 -22.46 11.90
C PHE A 158 -4.04 -21.74 10.98
N ASP A 159 -4.42 -22.39 9.88
CA ASP A 159 -5.64 -22.05 9.16
C ASP A 159 -6.75 -22.94 9.69
N MET A 160 -7.77 -22.36 10.31
CA MET A 160 -8.84 -23.11 10.98
C MET A 160 -10.23 -22.65 10.55
N LEU A 161 -11.21 -23.53 10.65
CA LEU A 161 -12.62 -23.23 10.39
C LEU A 161 -13.53 -24.10 11.26
N TYR A 162 -14.79 -23.70 11.39
CA TYR A 162 -15.83 -24.61 11.88
C TYR A 162 -16.26 -25.56 10.77
N LEU A 163 -16.52 -26.82 11.11
CA LEU A 163 -16.97 -27.84 10.16
C LEU A 163 -18.19 -27.37 9.36
N GLY A 164 -18.13 -27.49 8.03
CA GLY A 164 -19.17 -27.01 7.12
C GLY A 164 -18.89 -25.63 6.53
N GLN A 165 -17.91 -24.88 7.05
CA GLN A 165 -17.44 -23.64 6.44
C GLN A 165 -16.43 -23.90 5.31
N THR A 166 -16.33 -22.94 4.40
CA THR A 166 -15.39 -22.96 3.27
C THR A 166 -14.20 -22.02 3.44
N HIS A 167 -14.32 -20.99 4.29
CA HIS A 167 -13.28 -20.01 4.55
C HIS A 167 -12.62 -20.26 5.90
N THR A 168 -11.29 -20.14 5.94
CA THR A 168 -10.50 -20.28 7.16
C THR A 168 -10.23 -18.91 7.80
N VAL A 169 -10.00 -18.92 9.11
CA VAL A 169 -9.38 -17.83 9.85
C VAL A 169 -7.93 -18.21 10.18
N ARG A 170 -7.06 -17.21 10.22
CA ARG A 170 -5.67 -17.37 10.64
C ARG A 170 -5.59 -17.31 12.16
N VAL A 171 -5.00 -18.33 12.75
CA VAL A 171 -4.96 -18.54 14.20
C VAL A 171 -3.51 -18.53 14.66
N PRO A 172 -2.96 -17.40 15.12
CA PRO A 172 -1.63 -17.36 15.70
C PRO A 172 -1.61 -18.15 17.01
N VAL A 173 -0.54 -18.92 17.24
CA VAL A 173 -0.34 -19.70 18.46
C VAL A 173 1.09 -19.55 18.97
N GLU A 174 1.26 -19.66 20.28
CA GLU A 174 2.57 -19.70 20.93
C GLU A 174 2.93 -21.15 21.29
N ILE A 175 4.16 -21.57 21.01
CA ILE A 175 4.67 -22.89 21.40
C ILE A 175 5.74 -22.70 22.47
N GLY A 176 5.30 -22.57 23.72
CA GLY A 176 6.19 -22.43 24.88
C GLY A 176 6.82 -23.75 25.33
N ALA A 177 7.53 -23.72 26.47
CA ALA A 177 8.22 -24.90 27.03
C ALA A 177 7.30 -26.09 27.33
N GLY A 178 6.02 -25.83 27.62
CA GLY A 178 5.00 -26.87 27.82
C GLY A 178 4.47 -27.52 26.53
N GLY A 179 4.95 -27.07 25.35
CA GLY A 179 4.43 -27.49 24.06
C GLY A 179 3.06 -26.90 23.74
N LEU A 180 2.46 -27.40 22.65
CA LEU A 180 1.15 -26.97 22.19
C LEU A 180 0.06 -27.88 22.78
N SER A 181 -1.08 -27.29 23.18
CA SER A 181 -2.23 -28.03 23.72
C SER A 181 -3.51 -27.74 22.92
N ALA A 182 -4.46 -28.68 22.94
CA ALA A 182 -5.75 -28.50 22.26
C ALA A 182 -6.54 -27.32 22.83
N ALA A 183 -6.40 -27.05 24.13
CA ALA A 183 -7.03 -25.91 24.79
C ALA A 183 -6.47 -24.58 24.27
N ALA A 184 -5.15 -24.46 24.14
CA ALA A 184 -4.50 -23.27 23.61
C ALA A 184 -4.90 -23.00 22.14
N ILE A 185 -4.95 -24.05 21.31
CA ILE A 185 -5.41 -23.93 19.90
C ILE A 185 -6.87 -23.46 19.85
N ARG A 186 -7.74 -24.04 20.69
CA ARG A 186 -9.16 -23.66 20.77
C ARG A 186 -9.31 -22.20 21.15
N GLU A 187 -8.65 -21.77 22.22
CA GLU A 187 -8.73 -20.39 22.72
C GLU A 187 -8.24 -19.39 21.67
N ALA A 188 -7.11 -19.67 21.02
CA ALA A 188 -6.58 -18.85 19.94
C ALA A 188 -7.55 -18.77 18.75
N PHE A 189 -8.16 -19.89 18.36
CA PHE A 189 -9.15 -19.90 17.28
C PHE A 189 -10.39 -19.08 17.63
N GLU A 190 -10.93 -19.25 18.85
CA GLU A 190 -12.10 -18.49 19.30
C GLU A 190 -11.82 -16.99 19.37
N ALA A 191 -10.62 -16.59 19.81
CA ALA A 191 -10.19 -15.19 19.79
C ALA A 191 -10.16 -14.63 18.35
N ALA A 192 -9.44 -15.31 17.44
CA ALA A 192 -9.33 -14.90 16.03
C ALA A 192 -10.69 -14.88 15.32
N TYR A 193 -11.55 -15.86 15.59
CA TYR A 193 -12.88 -15.95 14.99
C TYR A 193 -13.81 -14.83 15.51
N ARG A 194 -13.74 -14.50 16.80
CA ARG A 194 -14.51 -13.39 17.39
C ARG A 194 -14.04 -12.04 16.86
N GLU A 195 -12.74 -11.86 16.66
CA GLU A 195 -12.20 -10.66 16.01
C GLU A 195 -12.71 -10.51 14.57
N ALA A 196 -12.72 -11.61 13.80
CA ALA A 196 -13.16 -11.59 12.40
C ALA A 196 -14.68 -11.44 12.23
N TYR A 197 -15.50 -12.05 13.10
CA TYR A 197 -16.95 -12.19 12.88
C TYR A 197 -17.84 -11.74 14.05
N GLY A 198 -17.26 -11.31 15.18
CA GLY A 198 -17.99 -10.79 16.34
C GLY A 198 -18.73 -11.82 17.21
N ARG A 199 -18.78 -13.10 16.80
CA ARG A 199 -19.48 -14.17 17.53
C ARG A 199 -18.84 -15.53 17.32
N LEU A 200 -19.09 -16.47 18.22
CA LEU A 200 -18.70 -17.87 18.08
C LEU A 200 -19.86 -18.74 17.58
N LEU A 201 -19.53 -19.91 17.03
CA LEU A 201 -20.52 -20.93 16.68
C LEU A 201 -20.46 -22.08 17.69
N GLU A 202 -21.54 -22.26 18.45
CA GLU A 202 -21.62 -23.29 19.49
C GLU A 202 -21.95 -24.66 18.89
N GLY A 203 -21.39 -25.71 19.48
CA GLY A 203 -21.68 -27.10 19.09
C GLY A 203 -21.10 -27.55 17.75
N ILE A 204 -20.41 -26.67 17.00
CA ILE A 204 -19.78 -27.03 15.73
C ILE A 204 -18.32 -27.42 15.95
N PRO A 205 -17.86 -28.59 15.48
CA PRO A 205 -16.45 -28.99 15.59
C PRO A 205 -15.52 -28.03 14.87
N MET A 206 -14.35 -27.78 15.48
CA MET A 206 -13.26 -27.00 14.88
C MET A 206 -12.36 -27.91 14.05
N ARG A 207 -11.94 -27.45 12.88
CA ARG A 207 -11.04 -28.17 11.98
C ARG A 207 -9.79 -27.35 11.71
N VAL A 208 -8.64 -28.00 11.84
CA VAL A 208 -7.34 -27.45 11.43
C VAL A 208 -7.08 -27.89 9.99
N MET A 209 -7.06 -26.92 9.07
CA MET A 209 -6.85 -27.16 7.65
C MET A 209 -5.36 -27.25 7.35
N ASN A 210 -4.58 -26.26 7.79
CA ASN A 210 -3.14 -26.19 7.61
C ASN A 210 -2.45 -25.70 8.87
N TYR A 211 -1.17 -26.01 9.02
CA TYR A 211 -0.26 -25.21 9.85
C TYR A 211 0.64 -24.36 8.97
N ARG A 212 1.09 -23.23 9.51
CA ARG A 212 2.05 -22.31 8.93
C ARG A 212 3.16 -22.05 9.94
N VAL A 213 4.39 -22.13 9.47
CA VAL A 213 5.57 -21.78 10.25
C VAL A 213 6.34 -20.75 9.44
N ALA A 214 6.71 -19.65 10.07
CA ALA A 214 7.59 -18.67 9.46
C ALA A 214 8.84 -18.45 10.32
N ALA A 215 9.99 -18.37 9.67
CA ALA A 215 11.20 -17.81 10.25
C ALA A 215 11.45 -16.43 9.63
N ILE A 216 11.67 -15.42 10.48
CA ILE A 216 11.89 -14.04 10.04
C ILE A 216 13.27 -13.61 10.50
N GLY A 217 14.18 -13.35 9.56
CA GLY A 217 15.46 -12.70 9.81
C GLY A 217 15.27 -11.19 9.85
N ARG A 218 15.44 -10.61 11.05
CA ARG A 218 15.32 -9.16 11.27
C ARG A 218 16.56 -8.46 10.72
N ARG A 219 16.37 -7.58 9.76
CA ARG A 219 17.46 -6.77 9.20
C ARG A 219 17.74 -5.57 10.11
N PRO A 220 18.96 -4.99 10.03
CA PRO A 220 19.22 -3.69 10.64
C PRO A 220 18.18 -2.66 10.18
N ALA A 221 17.70 -1.83 11.11
CA ALA A 221 16.73 -0.79 10.78
C ALA A 221 17.30 0.16 9.72
N PHE A 222 16.50 0.44 8.69
CA PHE A 222 16.87 1.39 7.65
C PHE A 222 16.50 2.81 8.09
N ASP A 223 17.49 3.70 8.20
CA ASP A 223 17.25 5.11 8.51
C ASP A 223 16.66 5.84 7.30
N MET A 224 15.37 6.15 7.37
CA MET A 224 14.65 6.91 6.34
C MET A 224 15.17 8.35 6.21
N GLY A 225 15.91 8.87 7.19
CA GLY A 225 16.62 10.15 7.10
C GLY A 225 17.68 10.18 5.98
N LEU A 226 18.16 9.02 5.52
CA LEU A 226 19.02 8.91 4.34
C LEU A 226 18.31 9.41 3.07
N LEU A 227 16.98 9.34 3.04
CA LEU A 227 16.15 9.83 1.94
C LEU A 227 15.70 11.28 2.14
N ALA A 228 16.15 11.99 3.19
CA ALA A 228 15.75 13.38 3.39
C ALA A 228 16.39 14.33 2.35
N PRO A 229 15.74 15.45 1.98
CA PRO A 229 16.37 16.51 1.22
C PRO A 229 17.53 17.13 2.03
N ARG A 230 18.77 17.05 1.53
CA ARG A 230 19.94 17.64 2.20
C ARG A 230 20.23 19.07 1.73
N ASP A 231 20.17 19.27 0.42
CA ASP A 231 20.48 20.55 -0.25
C ASP A 231 19.23 21.12 -0.95
N GLY A 232 18.08 21.02 -0.26
CA GLY A 232 16.84 21.55 -0.79
C GLY A 232 16.83 23.08 -0.85
N ARG A 233 16.10 23.62 -1.80
CA ARG A 233 15.96 25.06 -2.06
C ARG A 233 14.53 25.53 -1.79
N PRO A 234 14.31 26.84 -1.57
CA PRO A 234 12.97 27.41 -1.45
C PRO A 234 12.10 27.08 -2.67
N ALA A 235 10.78 26.96 -2.48
CA ALA A 235 9.85 26.59 -3.55
C ALA A 235 9.90 27.55 -4.75
N ALA A 236 10.12 28.84 -4.50
CA ALA A 236 10.25 29.86 -5.53
C ALA A 236 11.38 29.55 -6.53
N ASP A 237 12.51 29.02 -6.04
CA ASP A 237 13.70 28.69 -6.86
C ASP A 237 13.58 27.32 -7.54
N CYS A 238 12.56 26.53 -7.15
CA CYS A 238 12.28 25.21 -7.70
C CYS A 238 11.22 25.24 -8.80
N ARG A 239 10.54 26.38 -9.03
CA ARG A 239 9.59 26.52 -10.14
C ARG A 239 10.33 26.61 -11.46
N THR A 240 10.17 25.59 -12.30
CA THR A 240 10.88 25.47 -13.58
C THR A 240 10.09 26.02 -14.76
N ALA A 241 8.75 25.99 -14.68
CA ALA A 241 7.86 26.46 -15.74
C ALA A 241 6.43 26.72 -15.24
N THR A 242 5.56 27.09 -16.18
CA THR A 242 4.11 27.01 -16.05
C THR A 242 3.54 26.09 -17.13
N ARG A 243 2.39 25.45 -16.88
CA ARG A 243 1.72 24.59 -17.85
C ARG A 243 0.21 24.70 -17.73
N GLN A 244 -0.47 24.77 -18.86
CA GLN A 244 -1.93 24.70 -18.89
C GLN A 244 -2.38 23.27 -18.55
N VAL A 245 -3.28 23.16 -17.58
CA VAL A 245 -3.93 21.91 -17.17
C VAL A 245 -5.44 22.08 -17.27
N TYR A 246 -6.14 21.04 -17.75
CA TYR A 246 -7.59 21.08 -17.87
C TYR A 246 -8.22 20.36 -16.66
N CYS A 247 -8.96 21.08 -15.84
CA CYS A 247 -9.57 20.57 -14.61
C CYS A 247 -10.90 21.26 -14.35
N ASN A 248 -11.91 20.48 -13.99
CA ASN A 248 -13.29 20.93 -13.74
C ASN A 248 -13.87 21.74 -14.91
N GLY A 249 -13.67 21.24 -16.14
CA GLY A 249 -14.22 21.86 -17.35
C GLY A 249 -13.53 23.15 -17.81
N GLN A 250 -12.37 23.50 -17.23
CA GLN A 250 -11.66 24.74 -17.56
C GLN A 250 -10.14 24.54 -17.62
N TRP A 251 -9.49 25.37 -18.42
CA TRP A 251 -8.03 25.48 -18.46
C TRP A 251 -7.54 26.36 -17.31
N LEU A 252 -6.58 25.85 -16.55
CA LEU A 252 -5.92 26.52 -15.44
C LEU A 252 -4.42 26.53 -15.68
N GLU A 253 -3.74 27.60 -15.26
CA GLU A 253 -2.28 27.63 -15.26
C GLU A 253 -1.75 26.96 -13.98
N ALA A 254 -0.99 25.88 -14.14
CA ALA A 254 -0.29 25.21 -13.05
C ALA A 254 1.18 25.61 -13.00
N GLY A 255 1.73 25.81 -11.80
CA GLY A 255 3.18 25.88 -11.61
C GLY A 255 3.83 24.50 -11.78
N VAL A 256 4.95 24.43 -12.50
CA VAL A 256 5.74 23.20 -12.62
C VAL A 256 6.97 23.35 -11.74
N TYR A 257 7.21 22.37 -10.87
CA TYR A 257 8.29 22.39 -9.90
C TYR A 257 9.20 21.17 -10.07
N ASP A 258 10.51 21.38 -9.98
CA ASP A 258 11.47 20.30 -9.75
C ASP A 258 11.28 19.78 -8.32
N ARG A 259 10.59 18.65 -8.21
CA ARG A 259 10.20 18.10 -6.91
C ARG A 259 11.39 17.73 -6.04
N LEU A 260 12.47 17.21 -6.62
CA LEU A 260 13.60 16.71 -5.83
C LEU A 260 14.49 17.84 -5.27
N ALA A 261 14.38 19.03 -5.84
CA ALA A 261 15.09 20.22 -5.40
C ALA A 261 14.44 20.94 -4.22
N LEU A 262 13.19 20.62 -3.84
CA LEU A 262 12.48 21.30 -2.75
C LEU A 262 13.10 21.00 -1.37
N ALA A 263 13.21 22.04 -0.54
CA ALA A 263 13.56 21.90 0.88
C ALA A 263 12.43 21.29 1.70
N ALA A 264 12.79 20.63 2.80
CA ALA A 264 11.81 20.18 3.80
C ALA A 264 11.10 21.39 4.42
N GLY A 265 9.79 21.29 4.60
CA GLY A 265 8.94 22.37 5.12
C GLY A 265 8.31 23.25 4.03
N GLU A 266 8.83 23.23 2.80
CA GLU A 266 8.27 24.00 1.69
C GLU A 266 6.82 23.60 1.41
N ARG A 267 5.98 24.61 1.14
CA ARG A 267 4.56 24.47 0.86
C ARG A 267 4.23 25.06 -0.50
N ILE A 268 3.47 24.31 -1.30
CA ILE A 268 2.99 24.73 -2.61
C ILE A 268 1.48 24.50 -2.68
N ASP A 269 0.74 25.56 -2.98
CA ASP A 269 -0.70 25.48 -3.28
C ASP A 269 -0.94 25.04 -4.73
N GLY A 270 -1.98 24.24 -4.94
CA GLY A 270 -2.44 23.82 -6.25
C GLY A 270 -3.21 24.92 -7.00
N PRO A 271 -3.32 24.85 -8.35
CA PRO A 271 -2.83 23.76 -9.20
C PRO A 271 -1.31 23.78 -9.39
N ALA A 272 -0.66 22.64 -9.13
CA ALA A 272 0.78 22.50 -9.29
C ALA A 272 1.17 21.10 -9.77
N LEU A 273 2.21 21.02 -10.60
CA LEU A 273 2.83 19.79 -11.08
C LEU A 273 4.21 19.65 -10.44
N MET A 274 4.40 18.58 -9.68
CA MET A 274 5.65 18.21 -9.07
C MET A 274 6.30 17.14 -9.95
N GLU A 275 7.25 17.54 -10.78
CA GLU A 275 7.92 16.65 -11.73
C GLU A 275 9.23 16.10 -11.12
N GLN A 276 9.44 14.80 -11.28
CA GLN A 276 10.71 14.12 -11.00
C GLN A 276 10.93 13.00 -12.02
N PRO A 277 12.15 12.42 -12.12
CA PRO A 277 12.44 11.42 -13.14
C PRO A 277 11.55 10.17 -13.13
N ASP A 278 11.11 9.70 -11.96
CA ASP A 278 10.35 8.46 -11.79
C ASP A 278 8.82 8.66 -11.68
N ALA A 279 8.32 9.90 -11.56
CA ALA A 279 6.89 10.18 -11.43
C ALA A 279 6.55 11.66 -11.63
N THR A 280 5.24 11.91 -11.81
CA THR A 280 4.67 13.25 -11.68
C THR A 280 3.57 13.22 -10.62
N CYS A 281 3.58 14.18 -9.71
CA CYS A 281 2.49 14.38 -8.76
C CYS A 281 1.73 15.65 -9.13
N PHE A 282 0.40 15.54 -9.22
CA PHE A 282 -0.47 16.68 -9.45
C PHE A 282 -1.12 17.07 -8.13
N VAL A 283 -0.99 18.35 -7.78
CA VAL A 283 -1.68 18.97 -6.65
C VAL A 283 -2.88 19.71 -7.22
N ASP A 284 -4.07 19.12 -7.09
CA ASP A 284 -5.32 19.69 -7.60
C ASP A 284 -5.59 21.11 -7.03
N PRO A 285 -6.37 21.94 -7.74
CA PRO A 285 -6.90 23.19 -7.19
C PRO A 285 -7.60 22.98 -5.84
N GLY A 286 -7.33 23.86 -4.87
CA GLY A 286 -7.87 23.78 -3.51
C GLY A 286 -7.15 22.79 -2.59
N LEU A 287 -6.08 22.15 -3.07
CA LEU A 287 -5.17 21.36 -2.25
C LEU A 287 -3.83 22.08 -2.11
N SER A 288 -3.05 21.64 -1.13
CA SER A 288 -1.66 22.06 -0.93
C SER A 288 -0.77 20.88 -0.63
N ALA A 289 0.46 20.95 -1.11
CA ALA A 289 1.51 19.98 -0.84
C ALA A 289 2.56 20.60 0.08
N ARG A 290 2.91 19.89 1.15
CA ARG A 290 4.03 20.25 2.04
C ARG A 290 5.09 19.15 2.01
N VAL A 291 6.36 19.55 1.89
CA VAL A 291 7.48 18.61 2.00
C VAL A 291 7.72 18.29 3.47
N ASP A 292 7.69 17.01 3.86
CA ASP A 292 8.04 16.61 5.22
C ASP A 292 9.56 16.46 5.42
N ARG A 293 9.98 16.12 6.64
CA ARG A 293 11.39 15.94 7.00
C ARG A 293 12.10 14.80 6.25
N PHE A 294 11.36 13.88 5.64
CA PHE A 294 11.88 12.76 4.85
C PHE A 294 11.76 13.01 3.35
N GLY A 295 11.24 14.17 2.92
CA GLY A 295 11.03 14.52 1.53
C GLY A 295 9.75 13.94 0.91
N ASN A 296 8.84 13.40 1.71
CA ASN A 296 7.51 13.03 1.24
C ASN A 296 6.68 14.31 0.98
N LEU A 297 5.74 14.23 0.04
CA LEU A 297 4.73 15.27 -0.10
C LEU A 297 3.50 14.89 0.71
N ILE A 298 3.14 15.73 1.67
CA ILE A 298 1.90 15.65 2.40
C ILE A 298 0.89 16.54 1.68
N ILE A 299 -0.14 15.93 1.09
CA ILE A 299 -1.16 16.62 0.32
C ILE A 299 -2.46 16.66 1.12
N GLU A 300 -2.95 17.87 1.35
CA GLU A 300 -4.11 18.14 2.18
C GLU A 300 -4.96 19.24 1.54
N ARG A 301 -6.23 19.34 1.96
CA ARG A 301 -7.09 20.48 1.60
C ARG A 301 -6.41 21.75 2.08
N SER A 302 -6.33 22.77 1.23
CA SER A 302 -5.79 24.07 1.66
C SER A 302 -6.62 24.59 2.82
N GLN A 303 -5.95 25.02 3.88
CA GLN A 303 -6.61 25.78 4.94
C GLN A 303 -6.99 27.13 4.33
N GLY A 304 -8.27 27.48 4.38
CA GLY A 304 -8.75 28.80 4.01
C GLY A 304 -8.32 29.87 5.00
#